data_AF-A0A2D8V2K2-F1
#
_entry.id   AF-A0A2D8V2K2-F1
#
_cell.length_a   1.000
_cell.length_b   1.000
_cell.length_c   1.000
_cell.angle_alpha   90.00
_cell.angle_beta   90.00
_cell.angle_gamma   90.00
#
_symmetry.space_group_name_H-M   'P 1'
#
loop_
_entity.id
_entity.type
_entity.pdbx_description
1 polymer ?
#
loop_
_entity_poly.entity_id
_entity_poly.type
_entity_poly.pdbx_seq_one_letter_code
_entity_poly.pdbx_strand_id
1 'polypeptide(L)' 'MRVAMFCPYSLSIPGGVQSQVLGLAHALRRIGHEVRVLGPCDGPPPASF' A
#
# COMPACT_ATOMS: atom_id res chain seq x y z
N MET A 1 4.65 3.67 -16.32
CA MET A 1 3.97 4.75 -15.58
C MET A 1 4.43 4.71 -14.13
N ARG A 2 4.32 5.84 -13.39
CA ARG A 2 4.59 5.89 -11.95
C ARG A 2 3.25 6.01 -11.22
N VAL A 3 2.95 5.08 -10.32
CA VAL A 3 1.64 4.96 -9.66
C VAL A 3 1.82 4.92 -8.15
N ALA A 4 1.12 5.81 -7.45
CA ALA A 4 0.97 5.77 -6.00
C ALA A 4 -0.40 5.18 -5.67
N MET A 5 -0.42 4.11 -4.87
CA MET A 5 -1.65 3.49 -4.37
C MET A 5 -1.72 3.68 -2.85
N PHE A 6 -2.92 3.97 -2.35
CA PHE A 6 -3.17 4.14 -0.92
C PHE A 6 -4.09 3.02 -0.42
N CYS A 7 -3.61 2.25 0.56
CA CYS A 7 -4.45 1.32 1.30
C CYS A 7 -4.98 2.04 2.55
N PRO A 8 -6.30 2.10 2.77
CA PRO A 8 -6.85 2.78 3.95
C PRO A 8 -6.65 1.99 5.25
N TYR A 9 -6.16 0.75 5.15
CA TYR A 9 -5.98 -0.14 6.29
C TYR A 9 -4.51 -0.51 6.47
N SER A 10 -4.17 -0.82 7.71
CA SER A 10 -2.87 -1.41 8.06
C SER A 10 -2.54 -2.59 7.15
N LEU A 11 -1.31 -2.58 6.63
CA LEU A 11 -0.77 -3.67 5.81
C LEU A 11 -0.19 -4.82 6.66
N SER A 12 -0.08 -4.66 7.99
CA SER A 12 0.36 -5.73 8.89
C SER A 12 -0.80 -6.64 9.31
N ILE A 13 -2.05 -6.19 9.12
CA ILE A 13 -3.26 -6.96 9.40
C ILE A 13 -3.82 -7.55 8.10
N PRO A 14 -4.07 -8.87 8.04
CA PRO A 14 -4.65 -9.48 6.86
C PRO A 14 -6.10 -9.01 6.63
N GLY A 15 -6.44 -8.75 5.36
CA GLY A 15 -7.79 -8.38 4.95
C GLY A 15 -7.93 -8.34 3.44
N GLY A 16 -9.19 -8.31 2.98
CA GLY A 16 -9.50 -8.37 1.54
C GLY A 16 -8.99 -7.17 0.76
N VAL A 17 -9.13 -5.96 1.32
CA VAL A 17 -8.69 -4.72 0.66
C VAL A 17 -7.17 -4.64 0.59
N GLN A 18 -6.46 -5.00 1.67
CA GLN A 18 -5.00 -5.09 1.67
C GLN A 18 -4.51 -6.05 0.58
N SER A 19 -5.11 -7.24 0.52
CA SER A 19 -4.75 -8.26 -0.46
C SER A 19 -5.00 -7.80 -1.89
N GLN A 20 -6.12 -7.11 -2.15
CA GLN A 20 -6.42 -6.56 -3.47
C GLN A 20 -5.42 -5.47 -3.87
N VAL A 21 -5.12 -4.52 -2.96
CA VAL A 21 -4.15 -3.45 -3.21
C VAL A 21 -2.77 -4.02 -3.54
N LEU A 22 -2.29 -4.98 -2.75
CA LEU A 22 -0.99 -5.62 -2.97
C LEU A 22 -0.98 -6.46 -4.26
N GLY A 23 -2.05 -7.19 -4.54
CA GLY A 23 -2.20 -7.99 -5.76
C GLY A 23 -2.22 -7.14 -7.02
N LEU A 24 -2.99 -6.06 -7.02
CA LEU A 24 -3.03 -5.11 -8.14
C LEU A 24 -1.68 -4.42 -8.33
N ALA A 25 -1.03 -3.97 -7.24
CA ALA A 25 0.31 -3.39 -7.32
C ALA A 25 1.32 -4.37 -7.93
N HIS A 26 1.24 -5.65 -7.57
CA HIS A 26 2.09 -6.70 -8.17
C HIS A 26 1.79 -6.90 -9.66
N ALA A 27 0.53 -6.96 -10.06
CA ALA A 27 0.12 -7.10 -11.47
C ALA A 27 0.60 -5.92 -12.33
N LEU A 28 0.45 -4.69 -11.84
CA LEU A 28 0.91 -3.48 -12.52
C LEU A 28 2.44 -3.44 -12.64
N ARG A 29 3.18 -3.87 -11.61
CA ARG A 29 4.65 -3.99 -11.69
C ARG A 29 5.08 -4.99 -12.76
N ARG A 30 4.38 -6.13 -12.89
CA ARG A 30 4.67 -7.14 -13.92
C ARG A 30 4.53 -6.63 -15.36
N ILE A 31 3.72 -5.60 -15.60
CA ILE A 31 3.55 -4.99 -16.94
C ILE A 31 4.40 -3.71 -17.12
N GLY A 32 5.41 -3.49 -16.27
CA GLY A 32 6.40 -2.42 -16.44
C GLY A 32 6.02 -1.08 -15.81
N HIS A 33 5.13 -1.07 -14.81
CA HIS A 33 4.83 0.16 -14.05
C HIS A 33 5.61 0.21 -12.72
N GLU A 34 6.09 1.40 -12.37
CA GLU A 34 6.67 1.67 -11.04
C GLU A 34 5.53 1.97 -10.07
N VAL A 35 5.23 1.03 -9.17
CA VAL A 35 4.12 1.17 -8.22
C VAL A 35 4.64 1.24 -6.79
N ARG A 36 4.19 2.24 -6.03
CA ARG A 36 4.43 2.34 -4.58
C ARG A 36 3.10 2.28 -3.84
N VAL A 37 3.03 1.43 -2.83
CA VAL A 37 1.85 1.29 -1.96
C VAL A 37 2.17 1.98 -0.63
N LEU A 38 1.24 2.82 -0.19
CA LEU A 38 1.27 3.52 1.10
C LEU A 38 0.09 3.03 1.93
N GLY A 39 0.28 2.91 3.24
CA GLY A 39 -0.77 2.58 4.19
C GLY A 39 -0.54 3.32 5.51
N PRO A 40 -1.54 3.34 6.40
CA PRO A 40 -1.39 3.92 7.72
C PRO A 40 -0.33 3.18 8.53
N CYS A 41 0.27 3.90 9.49
CA CYS A 41 1.05 3.27 10.55
C CYS A 41 0.12 2.51 11.50
N ASP A 42 0.61 1.43 12.09
CA ASP A 42 -0.15 0.64 13.06
C ASP A 42 -0.27 1.30 14.44
N GLY A 43 0.52 2.35 14.67
CA GLY A 43 0.58 3.08 15.93
C GLY A 43 0.34 4.58 15.76
N PRO A 44 0.31 5.33 16.87
CA PRO A 44 0.19 6.78 16.84
C PRO A 44 1.33 7.40 16.00
N PRO A 45 1.09 8.55 15.35
CA PRO A 45 2.13 9.25 14.62
C PRO A 45 3.30 9.58 15.56
N PRO A 46 4.55 9.57 15.05
CA PRO A 46 5.70 9.98 15.84
C PRO A 46 5.51 11.41 16.37
N ALA A 47 6.06 11.69 17.55
CA ALA A 47 5.96 13.01 18.16
C ALA A 47 6.49 14.08 17.19
N SER A 48 5.70 15.12 16.95
CA SER A 48 6.13 16.29 16.19
C SER A 48 7.10 17.10 17.06
N PHE A 49 8.35 17.22 16.60
CA PHE A 49 9.36 18.09 17.19
C PHE A 49 8.98 19.57 17.04
#